data_AF-A0A961HZ48-F1
#
_entry.id   AF-A0A961HZ48-F1
#
_cell.length_a   1.000
_cell.length_b   1.000
_cell.length_c   1.000
_cell.angle_alpha   90.00
_cell.angle_beta   90.00
_cell.angle_gamma   90.00
#
_symmetry.space_group_name_H-M   'P 1'
#
loop_
_entity.id
_entity.type
_entity.pdbx_description
1 polymer ?
#
loop_
_entity_poly.entity_id
_entity_poly.type
_entity_poly.pdbx_seq_one_letter_code
_entity_poly.pdbx_strand_id
1 'polypeptide(L)'
;MAQLTLIESRPGQLLARGVARALRHLGYVSVEEFVPARGLRVDVMALGPKGEIWVIECKSGLADFRADGKWQGYLDWCDRYFWAVDPAFPTDCLPDGTGLIVGDAYDAEILRMAPERVLPAARRKVLTRKFAVHAARRLHALRDPGVAARFPPTATEGDAP
;
A
#
# COMPACT_ATOMS: atom_id res chain seq x y z
N MET A 1 16.05 -24.44 -18.53
CA MET A 1 15.74 -24.13 -17.12
C MET A 1 15.73 -22.63 -16.97
N ALA A 2 14.55 -22.02 -16.79
CA ALA A 2 14.47 -20.60 -16.49
C ALA A 2 15.14 -20.37 -15.14
N GLN A 3 16.27 -19.65 -15.16
CA GLN A 3 16.92 -19.14 -13.96
C GLN A 3 15.84 -18.40 -13.15
N LEU A 4 15.46 -18.89 -11.98
CA LEU A 4 14.74 -18.06 -11.02
C LEU A 4 15.72 -16.95 -10.61
N THR A 5 15.67 -15.83 -11.31
CA THR A 5 16.21 -14.58 -10.79
C THR A 5 15.49 -14.33 -9.48
N LEU A 6 16.18 -14.54 -8.36
CA LEU A 6 15.75 -14.03 -7.08
C LEU A 6 15.59 -12.53 -7.28
N ILE A 7 14.35 -12.05 -7.23
CA ILE A 7 14.07 -10.62 -7.28
C ILE A 7 14.65 -10.03 -6.00
N GLU A 8 15.82 -9.40 -6.11
CA GLU A 8 16.40 -8.65 -5.02
C GLU A 8 15.40 -7.55 -4.63
N SER A 9 14.88 -7.63 -3.41
CA SER A 9 13.80 -6.76 -2.96
C SER A 9 14.39 -5.43 -2.52
N ARG A 10 13.85 -4.31 -3.04
CA ARG A 10 14.26 -2.97 -2.63
C ARG A 10 13.90 -2.72 -1.16
N PRO A 11 14.61 -1.84 -0.43
CA PRO A 11 14.35 -1.55 0.98
C PRO A 11 12.87 -1.26 1.32
N GLY A 12 12.19 -0.41 0.54
CA GLY A 12 10.76 -0.14 0.73
C GLY A 12 9.86 -1.38 0.57
N GLN A 13 10.21 -2.32 -0.31
CA GLN A 13 9.47 -3.58 -0.50
C GLN A 13 9.68 -4.54 0.69
N LEU A 14 10.86 -4.54 1.29
CA LEU A 14 11.12 -5.30 2.52
C LEU A 14 10.25 -4.76 3.65
N LEU A 15 10.19 -3.45 3.82
CA LEU A 15 9.33 -2.84 4.84
C LEU A 15 7.84 -3.12 4.59
N ALA A 16 7.38 -2.98 3.34
CA ALA A 16 6.01 -3.32 2.95
C ALA A 16 5.65 -4.77 3.28
N ARG A 17 6.60 -5.71 3.20
CA ARG A 17 6.41 -7.11 3.60
C ARG A 17 6.17 -7.26 5.10
N GLY A 18 6.95 -6.59 5.96
CA GLY A 18 6.71 -6.58 7.40
C GLY A 18 5.36 -5.97 7.75
N VAL A 19 5.03 -4.83 7.14
CA VAL A 19 3.73 -4.16 7.28
C VAL A 19 2.58 -5.11 6.90
N ALA A 20 2.67 -5.80 5.76
CA ALA A 20 1.63 -6.72 5.30
C ALA A 20 1.41 -7.89 6.28
N ARG A 21 2.47 -8.37 6.94
CA ARG A 21 2.38 -9.42 7.97
C ARG A 21 1.70 -8.91 9.24
N ALA A 22 2.09 -7.74 9.72
CA ALA A 22 1.48 -7.09 10.86
C ALA A 22 -0.02 -6.83 10.63
N LEU A 23 -0.37 -6.29 9.45
CA LEU A 23 -1.76 -6.09 9.04
C LEU A 23 -2.55 -7.41 9.06
N ARG A 24 -1.95 -8.51 8.60
CA ARG A 24 -2.59 -9.82 8.63
C ARG A 24 -2.88 -10.30 10.05
N HIS A 25 -1.98 -10.03 11.00
CA HIS A 25 -2.21 -10.34 12.41
C HIS A 25 -3.39 -9.54 12.99
N LEU A 26 -3.58 -8.30 12.53
CA LEU A 26 -4.71 -7.44 12.90
C LEU A 26 -6.03 -7.77 12.17
N GLY A 27 -6.07 -8.82 11.35
CA GLY A 27 -7.25 -9.21 10.58
C GLY A 27 -7.49 -8.40 9.29
N TYR A 28 -6.51 -7.61 8.87
CA TYR A 28 -6.53 -6.88 7.61
C TYR A 28 -5.94 -7.74 6.48
N VAL A 29 -6.24 -7.36 5.24
CA VAL A 29 -5.52 -7.80 4.05
C VAL A 29 -4.91 -6.58 3.35
N SER A 30 -3.89 -6.78 2.52
CA SER A 30 -3.22 -5.68 1.83
C SER A 30 -2.88 -6.00 0.38
N VAL A 31 -2.69 -4.93 -0.39
CA VAL A 31 -2.03 -4.95 -1.69
C VAL A 31 -0.97 -3.86 -1.73
N GLU A 32 0.09 -4.09 -2.50
CA GLU A 32 1.17 -3.14 -2.70
C GLU A 32 0.99 -2.33 -4.00
N GLU A 33 1.64 -1.17 -4.11
CA GLU A 33 1.73 -0.35 -5.32
C GLU A 33 0.35 -0.07 -5.94
N PHE A 34 -0.57 0.45 -5.12
CA PHE A 34 -1.97 0.63 -5.47
C PHE A 34 -2.26 2.03 -6.00
N VAL A 35 -3.09 2.15 -7.04
CA VAL A 35 -3.44 3.42 -7.68
C VAL A 35 -4.87 3.82 -7.28
N PRO A 36 -5.06 4.67 -6.25
CA PRO A 36 -6.41 5.09 -5.84
C PRO A 36 -7.07 6.00 -6.89
N ALA A 37 -6.29 6.87 -7.50
CA ALA A 37 -6.70 7.79 -8.56
C ALA A 37 -5.55 8.05 -9.54
N ARG A 38 -5.87 8.62 -10.71
CA ARG A 38 -4.87 8.94 -11.74
C ARG A 38 -3.77 9.84 -11.17
N GLY A 39 -2.52 9.47 -11.40
CA GLY A 39 -1.35 10.23 -10.93
C GLY A 39 -0.99 10.01 -9.46
N LEU A 40 -1.71 9.14 -8.74
CA LEU A 40 -1.39 8.74 -7.37
C LEU A 40 -1.00 7.27 -7.34
N ARG A 41 -0.08 6.91 -6.44
CA ARG A 41 0.25 5.53 -6.13
C ARG A 41 0.64 5.46 -4.66
N VAL A 42 0.09 4.50 -3.94
CA VAL A 42 0.42 4.25 -2.53
C VAL A 42 1.21 2.95 -2.40
N ASP A 43 2.14 2.92 -1.46
CA ASP A 43 3.03 1.77 -1.29
C ASP A 43 2.27 0.54 -0.81
N VAL A 44 1.47 0.69 0.24
CA VAL A 44 0.56 -0.34 0.74
C VAL A 44 -0.83 0.24 0.97
N MET A 45 -1.84 -0.40 0.42
CA MET A 45 -3.24 -0.19 0.81
C MET A 45 -3.73 -1.40 1.60
N ALA A 46 -4.33 -1.15 2.77
CA ALA A 46 -4.94 -2.18 3.60
C ALA A 46 -6.47 -2.12 3.51
N LEU A 47 -7.12 -3.27 3.56
CA LEU A 47 -8.56 -3.43 3.66
C LEU A 47 -8.90 -4.22 4.93
N GLY A 48 -9.66 -3.59 5.82
CA GLY A 48 -10.10 -4.16 7.10
C GLY A 48 -11.36 -5.00 6.98
N PRO A 49 -11.69 -5.78 8.02
CA PRO A 49 -12.82 -6.72 8.01
C PRO A 49 -14.19 -6.03 7.94
N LYS A 50 -14.28 -4.74 8.29
CA LYS A 50 -15.52 -3.94 8.16
C LYS A 50 -15.46 -2.97 6.98
N GLY A 51 -14.46 -3.12 6.11
CA GLY A 51 -14.25 -2.29 4.94
C GLY A 51 -13.45 -1.02 5.20
N GLU A 52 -12.75 -0.91 6.34
CA GLU A 52 -11.79 0.16 6.62
C GLU A 52 -10.67 0.14 5.56
N ILE A 53 -10.23 1.31 5.10
CA ILE A 53 -9.18 1.46 4.09
C ILE A 53 -8.05 2.27 4.70
N TRP A 54 -6.87 1.67 4.80
CA TRP A 54 -5.67 2.39 5.27
C TRP A 54 -4.69 2.58 4.13
N VAL A 55 -4.00 3.71 4.14
CA VAL A 55 -2.83 3.98 3.30
C VAL A 55 -1.60 3.96 4.20
N ILE A 56 -0.58 3.21 3.78
CA ILE A 56 0.69 3.10 4.48
C ILE A 56 1.80 3.38 3.46
N GLU A 57 2.56 4.44 3.70
CA GLU A 57 3.70 4.85 2.87
C GLU A 57 5.00 4.37 3.52
N CYS A 58 5.76 3.53 2.81
CA CYS A 58 6.96 2.86 3.30
C CYS A 58 8.20 3.68 2.96
N LYS A 59 8.78 4.39 3.93
CA LYS A 59 9.94 5.24 3.70
C LYS A 59 11.21 4.55 4.18
N SER A 60 12.06 4.16 3.25
CA SER A 60 13.33 3.46 3.55
C SER A 60 14.47 4.39 3.98
N GLY A 61 14.18 5.67 4.21
CA GLY A 61 15.17 6.65 4.64
C GLY A 61 14.68 8.09 4.45
N LEU A 62 15.43 9.03 5.02
CA LEU A 62 15.02 10.44 5.09
C LEU A 62 14.91 11.11 3.71
N ALA A 63 15.74 10.70 2.74
CA ALA A 63 15.65 11.21 1.37
C ALA A 63 14.33 10.81 0.68
N ASP A 64 13.86 9.59 0.93
CA ASP A 64 12.62 9.06 0.39
C ASP A 64 11.40 9.80 0.99
N PHE A 65 11.42 10.00 2.31
CA PHE A 65 10.42 10.85 2.98
C PHE A 65 10.39 12.29 2.42
N ARG A 66 11.56 12.92 2.24
CA ARG A 66 11.65 14.31 1.72
C ARG A 66 11.17 14.44 0.27
N ALA A 67 11.23 13.38 -0.52
CA ALA A 67 10.72 13.38 -1.89
C ALA A 67 9.17 13.39 -1.93
N ASP A 68 8.52 12.95 -0.86
CA ASP A 68 7.06 12.83 -0.75
C ASP A 68 6.40 14.16 -0.30
N GLY A 69 6.71 15.24 -1.02
CA GLY A 69 6.26 16.59 -0.69
C GLY A 69 4.75 16.86 -0.89
N LYS A 70 3.96 15.84 -1.28
CA LYS A 70 2.52 15.95 -1.55
C LYS A 70 1.68 14.87 -0.86
N TRP A 71 2.22 14.25 0.19
CA TRP A 71 1.59 13.13 0.89
C TRP A 71 0.17 13.43 1.40
N GLN A 72 -0.15 14.70 1.70
CA GLN A 72 -1.50 15.11 2.12
C GLN A 72 -2.55 14.81 1.04
N GLY A 73 -2.16 14.71 -0.23
CA GLY A 73 -3.02 14.29 -1.33
C GLY A 73 -3.59 12.88 -1.17
N TYR A 74 -3.00 12.04 -0.31
CA TYR A 74 -3.48 10.69 0.00
C TYR A 74 -4.56 10.65 1.08
N LEU A 75 -4.69 11.69 1.92
CA LEU A 75 -5.62 11.73 3.05
C LEU A 75 -7.10 11.61 2.65
N ASP A 76 -7.43 11.98 1.42
CA ASP A 76 -8.78 11.86 0.87
C ASP A 76 -9.09 10.44 0.35
N TRP A 77 -8.14 9.51 0.40
CA TRP A 77 -8.22 8.15 -0.16
C TRP A 77 -8.08 7.04 0.88
N CYS A 78 -8.13 7.38 2.17
CA CYS A 78 -8.05 6.43 3.28
C CYS A 78 -8.86 6.89 4.49
N ASP A 79 -9.26 5.96 5.34
CA ASP A 79 -9.76 6.25 6.68
C ASP A 79 -8.64 6.61 7.65
N ARG A 80 -7.45 6.05 7.43
CA ARG A 80 -6.26 6.24 8.25
C ARG A 80 -5.02 6.22 7.36
N TYR A 81 -4.10 7.15 7.63
CA TYR A 81 -2.83 7.30 6.92
C TYR A 81 -1.66 7.04 7.86
N PHE A 82 -0.75 6.17 7.45
CA PHE A 82 0.44 5.81 8.22
C PHE A 82 1.71 6.03 7.40
N TRP A 83 2.77 6.43 8.09
CA TRP A 83 4.14 6.16 7.65
C TRP A 83 4.57 4.80 8.17
N ALA A 84 5.24 4.01 7.34
CA ALA A 84 6.03 2.87 7.77
C ALA A 84 7.52 3.19 7.58
N VAL A 85 8.32 2.96 8.61
CA VAL A 85 9.77 3.23 8.60
C VAL A 85 10.54 2.11 9.31
N ASP A 86 11.85 2.03 9.07
CA ASP A 86 12.72 1.14 9.84
C ASP A 86 13.01 1.69 11.26
N PRO A 87 13.48 0.87 12.22
CA PRO A 87 13.73 1.30 13.60
C PRO A 87 14.83 2.37 13.77
N ALA A 88 15.71 2.55 12.78
CA ALA A 88 16.76 3.55 12.81
C ALA A 88 16.34 4.89 12.17
N PHE A 89 15.14 4.97 11.60
CA PHE A 89 14.62 6.19 10.99
C PHE A 89 14.35 7.28 12.05
N PRO A 90 14.75 8.55 11.82
CA PRO A 90 14.51 9.64 12.77
C PRO A 90 13.02 10.08 12.73
N THR A 91 12.18 9.47 13.57
CA THR A 91 10.71 9.66 13.53
C THR A 91 10.23 11.06 13.89
N ASP A 92 11.05 11.87 14.55
CA ASP A 92 10.72 13.25 14.94
C ASP A 92 10.50 14.18 13.75
N CYS A 93 10.97 13.81 12.55
CA CYS A 93 10.72 14.59 11.33
C CYS A 93 9.35 14.30 10.69
N LEU A 94 8.64 13.27 11.15
CA LEU A 94 7.36 12.87 10.57
C LEU A 94 6.24 13.83 11.02
N PRO A 95 5.30 14.19 10.14
CA PRO A 95 4.21 15.09 10.49
C PRO A 95 3.34 14.58 11.63
N ASP A 96 2.97 15.48 12.55
CA ASP A 96 1.92 15.22 13.54
C ASP A 96 0.58 14.87 12.86
N GLY A 97 -0.29 14.17 13.59
CA GLY A 97 -1.60 13.76 13.06
C GLY A 97 -1.52 12.65 12.00
N THR A 98 -0.38 11.98 11.86
CA THR A 98 -0.23 10.76 11.04
C THR A 98 0.03 9.55 11.93
N GLY A 99 -0.34 8.36 11.45
CA GLY A 99 0.04 7.12 12.09
C GLY A 99 1.51 6.78 11.83
N LEU A 100 2.07 5.94 12.70
CA LEU A 100 3.44 5.45 12.62
C LEU A 100 3.45 3.94 12.80
N ILE A 101 4.03 3.26 11.82
CA ILE A 101 4.38 1.85 11.85
C ILE A 101 5.90 1.76 11.80
N VAL A 102 6.49 0.96 12.68
CA VAL A 102 7.94 0.68 12.67
C VAL A 102 8.14 -0.80 12.45
N GLY A 103 9.01 -1.18 11.53
CA GLY A 103 9.23 -2.59 11.21
C GLY A 103 10.36 -2.82 10.23
N ASP A 104 10.46 -4.06 9.76
CA ASP A 104 11.48 -4.51 8.82
C ASP A 104 10.92 -5.55 7.83
N ALA A 105 11.78 -6.39 7.24
CA ALA A 105 11.37 -7.45 6.32
C ALA A 105 10.55 -8.58 6.98
N TYR A 106 10.54 -8.64 8.30
CA TYR A 106 10.06 -9.76 9.09
C TYR A 106 8.71 -9.46 9.74
N ASP A 107 8.59 -8.31 10.39
CA ASP A 107 7.37 -7.88 11.08
C ASP A 107 7.29 -6.34 11.20
N ALA A 108 6.18 -5.83 11.71
CA ALA A 108 6.02 -4.42 12.02
C ALA A 108 5.02 -4.18 13.17
N GLU A 109 5.15 -3.03 13.84
CA GLU A 109 4.29 -2.63 14.97
C GLU A 109 3.74 -1.21 14.76
N ILE A 110 2.48 -1.00 15.13
CA ILE A 110 1.87 0.34 15.16
C ILE A 110 2.29 1.04 16.45
N LEU A 111 3.26 1.95 16.37
CA LEU A 111 3.67 2.78 17.52
C LEU A 111 2.75 3.97 17.76
N ARG A 112 2.12 4.48 16.68
CA ARG A 112 1.14 5.56 16.76
C ARG A 112 -0.04 5.27 15.85
N MET A 113 -1.23 5.15 16.42
CA MET A 113 -2.45 5.00 15.64
C MET A 113 -2.76 6.32 14.92
N ALA A 114 -2.99 6.26 13.61
CA ALA A 114 -3.41 7.43 12.84
C ALA A 114 -4.81 7.91 13.29
N PRO A 115 -5.12 9.20 13.27
CA PRO A 115 -6.48 9.68 13.46
C PRO A 115 -7.42 9.10 12.38
N GLU A 116 -8.69 8.92 12.74
CA GLU A 116 -9.69 8.40 11.81
C GLU A 116 -10.39 9.53 11.04
N ARG A 117 -10.46 9.37 9.73
CA ARG A 117 -11.21 10.24 8.83
C ARG A 117 -12.07 9.40 7.90
N VAL A 118 -13.30 9.13 8.31
CA VAL A 118 -14.21 8.23 7.60
C VAL A 118 -14.35 8.62 6.12
N LEU A 119 -14.00 7.69 5.23
CA LEU A 119 -14.19 7.86 3.80
C LEU A 119 -15.67 7.94 3.42
N PRO A 120 -16.03 8.84 2.49
CA PRO A 120 -17.37 8.84 1.89
C PRO A 120 -17.70 7.47 1.29
N ALA A 121 -18.94 7.00 1.51
CA ALA A 121 -19.38 5.65 1.11
C ALA A 121 -19.16 5.36 -0.39
N ALA A 122 -19.40 6.36 -1.26
CA ALA A 122 -19.16 6.24 -2.70
C ALA A 122 -17.68 5.98 -3.02
N ARG A 123 -16.77 6.70 -2.36
CA ARG A 123 -15.31 6.53 -2.55
C ARG A 123 -14.84 5.18 -2.02
N ARG A 124 -15.30 4.77 -0.84
CA ARG A 124 -15.03 3.45 -0.27
C ARG A 124 -15.42 2.34 -1.26
N LYS A 125 -16.64 2.40 -1.82
CA LYS A 125 -17.12 1.42 -2.81
C LYS A 125 -16.18 1.31 -4.03
N VAL A 126 -15.74 2.44 -4.57
CA VAL A 126 -14.81 2.47 -5.71
C VAL A 126 -13.46 1.85 -5.34
N LEU A 127 -12.88 2.26 -4.20
CA LEU A 127 -11.58 1.76 -3.75
C LEU A 127 -11.61 0.27 -3.43
N THR A 128 -12.66 -0.24 -2.75
CA THR A 128 -12.82 -1.68 -2.49
C THR A 128 -12.90 -2.48 -3.79
N ARG A 129 -13.65 -2.01 -4.80
CA ARG A 129 -13.68 -2.66 -6.12
C ARG A 129 -12.31 -2.66 -6.79
N LYS A 130 -11.61 -1.52 -6.81
CA LYS A 130 -10.26 -1.41 -7.37
C LYS A 130 -9.28 -2.36 -6.64
N PHE A 131 -9.32 -2.39 -5.32
CA PHE A 131 -8.52 -3.29 -4.48
C PHE A 131 -8.76 -4.75 -4.86
N ALA A 132 -10.02 -5.18 -4.94
CA ALA A 132 -10.38 -6.55 -5.30
C ALA A 132 -9.86 -6.94 -6.68
N VAL A 133 -10.03 -6.07 -7.68
CA VAL A 133 -9.53 -6.29 -9.05
C VAL A 133 -8.00 -6.35 -9.08
N HIS A 134 -7.32 -5.44 -8.37
CA HIS A 134 -5.85 -5.40 -8.30
C HIS A 134 -5.28 -6.67 -7.66
N ALA A 135 -5.85 -7.10 -6.54
CA ALA A 135 -5.48 -8.34 -5.86
C ALA A 135 -5.71 -9.56 -6.76
N ALA A 136 -6.90 -9.68 -7.37
CA ALA A 136 -7.26 -10.81 -8.22
C ALA A 136 -6.37 -10.90 -9.47
N ARG A 137 -6.06 -9.77 -10.13
CA ARG A 137 -5.15 -9.73 -11.29
C ARG A 137 -3.76 -10.23 -10.94
N ARG A 138 -3.20 -9.82 -9.79
CA ARG A 138 -1.89 -10.29 -9.34
C ARG A 138 -1.91 -11.79 -9.02
N LEU A 139 -2.94 -12.27 -8.34
CA LEU A 139 -3.10 -13.71 -8.08
C LEU A 139 -3.26 -14.51 -9.37
N HIS A 140 -4.02 -14.02 -10.35
CA HIS A 140 -4.14 -14.66 -11.67
C HIS A 140 -2.78 -14.75 -12.36
N ALA A 141 -2.01 -13.66 -12.41
CA ALA A 141 -0.69 -13.65 -13.03
C ALA A 141 0.33 -14.54 -12.29
N LEU A 142 0.19 -14.70 -10.97
CA LEU A 142 1.00 -15.65 -10.19
C LEU A 142 0.64 -17.10 -10.54
N ARG A 143 -0.65 -17.41 -10.72
CA ARG A 143 -1.16 -18.75 -11.02
C ARG A 143 -0.98 -19.16 -12.49
N ASP A 144 -1.01 -18.19 -13.40
CA ASP A 144 -0.78 -18.35 -14.84
C ASP A 144 0.25 -17.31 -15.33
N PRO A 145 1.56 -17.61 -15.15
CA PRO A 145 2.62 -16.71 -15.59
C PRO A 145 2.56 -16.44 -17.10
N GLY A 146 2.51 -15.14 -17.47
CA GLY A 146 2.41 -14.70 -18.86
C GLY A 146 0.99 -14.43 -19.34
N VAL A 147 -0.05 -14.69 -18.54
CA VAL A 147 -1.45 -14.41 -18.89
C VAL A 147 -1.67 -12.96 -19.33
N ALA A 148 -1.05 -12.00 -18.63
CA ALA A 148 -1.17 -10.58 -18.95
C ALA A 148 -0.51 -10.19 -20.28
N ALA A 149 0.57 -10.88 -20.67
CA ALA A 149 1.23 -10.66 -21.96
C ALA A 149 0.45 -11.28 -23.11
N ARG A 150 -0.21 -12.42 -22.86
CA ARG A 150 -1.07 -13.11 -23.84
C ARG A 150 -2.41 -12.41 -24.03
N PHE A 151 -2.94 -11.82 -22.97
CA PHE A 151 -4.24 -11.12 -22.95
C PHE A 151 -4.06 -9.74 -22.30
N PRO A 152 -3.52 -8.75 -23.04
CA PRO A 152 -3.36 -7.41 -22.53
C PRO A 152 -4.74 -6.77 -22.25
N PRO A 153 -4.83 -5.85 -21.28
CA PRO A 153 -6.08 -5.14 -21.01
C PRO A 153 -6.54 -4.38 -22.27
N THR A 154 -7.84 -4.43 -22.55
CA THR A 154 -8.43 -3.65 -23.64
C THR A 154 -8.31 -2.16 -23.34
N ALA A 155 -8.07 -1.32 -24.36
CA ALA A 155 -7.82 0.12 -24.23
C ALA A 155 -8.87 0.92 -23.42
N THR A 156 -10.05 0.35 -23.20
CA THR A 156 -11.15 0.94 -22.42
C THR A 156 -11.00 0.83 -20.89
N GLU A 157 -10.02 0.09 -20.36
CA GLU A 157 -9.88 -0.09 -18.91
C GLU A 157 -9.22 1.10 -18.18
N GLY A 158 -8.69 2.09 -18.91
CA GLY A 158 -8.11 3.32 -18.37
C GLY A 158 -9.09 4.50 -18.19
N ASP A 159 -10.30 4.38 -18.72
CA ASP A 159 -11.25 5.50 -18.91
C ASP A 159 -12.51 5.43 -18.03
N ALA A 160 -12.60 4.48 -17.10
CA ALA A 160 -13.70 4.49 -16.13
C ALA A 160 -13.39 5.50 -15.01
N PRO A 161 -14.31 6.45 -14.72
CA PRO A 161 -14.12 7.55 -13.77
C PRO A 161 -13.81 7.09 -12.33
#